data_AF-A0A1M6Y7Q5-F1
#
_entry.id   AF-A0A1M6Y7Q5-F1
#
_cell.length_a   1.000
_cell.length_b   1.000
_cell.length_c   1.000
_cell.angle_alpha   90.00
_cell.angle_beta   90.00
_cell.angle_gamma   90.00
#
_symmetry.space_group_name_H-M   'P 1'
#
loop_
_entity.id
_entity.type
_entity.pdbx_description
1 polymer ?
#
loop_
_entity_poly.entity_id
_entity_poly.type
_entity_poly.pdbx_seq_one_letter_code
_entity_poly.pdbx_strand_id
1 'polypeptide(L)'
;MIQRKQTLYLLAAIIMTVICLCMQIGSFKLGGLQVARVYNLWYTDPIGRHHFDTWPLMAVLLPTTAIAAYTIFIYHNRKMQALFCLFNVLFIIGWYVCFFVVGQMVGDKSWGAVNFRPSWPAVFPAISLILYLMARRAIIADEKLVRSMDRIR
;
A
#
# COMPACT_ATOMS: atom_id res chain seq x y z
N MET A 1 1.94 -1.77 26.46
CA MET A 1 1.00 -0.64 26.25
C MET A 1 0.57 -0.54 24.79
N ILE A 2 -0.17 -1.55 24.28
CA ILE A 2 -0.67 -1.61 22.88
C ILE A 2 -1.81 -0.59 22.61
N GLN A 3 -2.19 0.18 23.63
CA GLN A 3 -3.39 1.00 23.74
C GLN A 3 -3.13 2.48 23.42
N ARG A 4 -2.36 2.77 22.37
CA ARG A 4 -2.28 4.13 21.81
C ARG A 4 -3.00 4.17 20.48
N LYS A 5 -3.73 5.27 20.21
CA LYS A 5 -4.47 5.46 18.94
C LYS A 5 -3.60 5.26 17.69
N GLN A 6 -2.28 5.48 17.80
CA GLN A 6 -1.29 5.29 16.74
C GLN A 6 -1.17 3.84 16.26
N THR A 7 -1.11 2.87 17.18
CA THR A 7 -0.95 1.44 16.83
C THR A 7 -2.20 0.92 16.13
N LEU A 8 -3.38 1.45 16.46
CA LEU A 8 -4.63 1.12 15.77
C LEU A 8 -4.61 1.59 14.30
N TYR A 9 -4.13 2.80 14.03
CA TYR A 9 -4.00 3.30 12.65
C TYR A 9 -3.00 2.49 11.84
N LEU A 10 -1.85 2.15 12.43
CA LEU A 10 -0.83 1.30 11.82
C LEU A 10 -1.38 -0.10 11.51
N LEU A 11 -2.07 -0.72 12.45
CA LEU A 11 -2.65 -2.06 12.28
C LEU A 11 -3.74 -2.06 11.21
N ALA A 12 -4.62 -1.06 11.20
CA ALA A 12 -5.61 -0.90 10.14
C ALA A 12 -4.95 -0.71 8.76
N ALA A 13 -3.87 0.07 8.67
CA ALA A 13 -3.14 0.28 7.42
C ALA A 13 -2.49 -1.03 6.90
N ILE A 14 -1.98 -1.87 7.81
CA ILE A 14 -1.45 -3.20 7.47
C ILE A 14 -2.56 -4.10 6.93
N ILE A 15 -3.71 -4.17 7.61
CA ILE A 15 -4.83 -5.00 7.15
C ILE A 15 -5.26 -4.59 5.74
N MET A 16 -5.43 -3.29 5.49
CA MET A 16 -5.84 -2.79 4.18
C MET A 16 -4.80 -3.07 3.09
N THR A 17 -3.50 -2.97 3.39
CA THR A 17 -2.43 -3.30 2.44
C THR A 17 -2.32 -4.80 2.17
N VAL A 18 -2.52 -5.65 3.18
CA VAL A 18 -2.57 -7.12 3.03
C VAL A 18 -3.79 -7.56 2.21
N ILE A 19 -4.96 -6.95 2.44
CA ILE A 19 -6.15 -7.20 1.61
C ILE A 19 -5.85 -6.83 0.16
N CYS A 20 -5.26 -5.66 -0.09
CA CYS A 20 -4.86 -5.26 -1.45
C CYS A 20 -3.88 -6.24 -2.09
N LEU A 21 -2.91 -6.77 -1.33
CA LEU A 21 -1.92 -7.73 -1.82
C LEU A 21 -2.55 -9.02 -2.33
N CYS A 22 -3.54 -9.55 -1.62
CA CYS A 22 -4.18 -10.82 -1.92
C CYS A 22 -5.33 -10.72 -2.94
N MET A 23 -5.82 -9.51 -3.23
CA MET A 23 -6.98 -9.30 -4.11
C MET A 23 -6.60 -8.91 -5.53
N GLN A 24 -7.57 -9.06 -6.44
CA GLN A 24 -7.48 -8.58 -7.81
C GLN A 24 -7.56 -7.05 -7.85
N ILE A 25 -6.49 -6.41 -8.32
CA ILE A 25 -6.32 -4.95 -8.34
C ILE A 25 -6.83 -4.30 -9.64
N GLY A 26 -6.99 -5.07 -10.71
CA GLY A 26 -7.46 -4.55 -11.99
C GLY A 26 -7.94 -5.62 -12.95
N SER A 27 -8.59 -5.19 -14.02
CA SER A 27 -8.95 -6.06 -15.15
C SER A 27 -8.80 -5.32 -16.46
N PHE A 28 -8.43 -6.06 -17.50
CA PHE A 28 -8.47 -5.57 -18.87
C PHE A 28 -9.78 -6.00 -19.52
N LYS A 29 -10.49 -5.05 -20.15
CA LYS A 29 -11.75 -5.32 -20.84
C LYS A 29 -11.66 -4.94 -22.31
N LEU A 30 -11.91 -5.90 -23.20
CA LEU A 30 -12.06 -5.69 -24.65
C LEU A 30 -13.55 -5.84 -24.99
N GLY A 31 -14.17 -4.82 -25.59
CA GLY A 31 -15.59 -4.88 -25.97
C GLY A 31 -16.56 -5.16 -24.81
N GLY A 32 -16.18 -4.87 -23.56
CA GLY A 32 -16.99 -5.11 -22.36
C GLY A 32 -16.75 -6.47 -21.68
N LEU A 33 -16.10 -7.42 -22.36
CA LEU A 33 -15.73 -8.72 -21.79
C LEU A 33 -14.41 -8.62 -21.02
N GLN A 34 -14.33 -9.26 -19.85
CA GLN A 34 -13.09 -9.34 -19.07
C GLN A 34 -12.13 -10.33 -19.76
N VAL A 35 -11.00 -9.81 -20.22
CA VAL A 35 -9.99 -10.56 -20.97
C VAL A 35 -8.85 -10.99 -20.04
N ALA A 36 -8.39 -10.09 -19.15
CA ALA A 36 -7.33 -10.43 -18.21
C ALA A 36 -7.62 -9.89 -16.80
N ARG A 37 -7.19 -10.67 -15.79
CA ARG A 37 -7.26 -10.29 -14.37
C ARG A 37 -5.88 -9.92 -13.89
N VAL A 38 -5.75 -8.77 -13.25
CA VAL A 38 -4.46 -8.24 -12.78
C VAL A 38 -4.39 -8.35 -11.26
N TYR A 39 -3.35 -9.01 -10.78
CA TYR A 39 -2.94 -9.08 -9.38
C TYR A 39 -1.61 -8.36 -9.19
N ASN A 40 -1.16 -8.22 -7.94
CA ASN A 40 0.11 -7.56 -7.64
C ASN A 40 1.35 -8.33 -8.12
N LEU A 41 1.26 -9.66 -8.22
CA LEU A 41 2.40 -10.48 -8.64
C LEU A 41 2.30 -10.90 -10.11
N TRP A 42 1.11 -11.30 -10.55
CA TRP A 42 0.87 -11.74 -11.92
C TRP A 42 -0.39 -11.12 -12.51
N TYR A 43 -0.53 -11.17 -13.83
CA TYR A 43 -1.82 -11.13 -14.50
C TYR A 43 -2.15 -12.49 -15.12
N THR A 44 -3.44 -12.76 -15.27
CA THR A 44 -3.96 -13.98 -15.88
C THR A 44 -4.59 -13.65 -17.22
N ASP A 45 -4.10 -14.30 -18.27
CA ASP A 45 -4.62 -14.20 -19.64
C ASP A 45 -5.94 -14.98 -19.84
N PRO A 46 -6.66 -14.79 -20.97
CA PRO A 46 -7.91 -15.52 -21.26
C PRO A 46 -7.76 -17.04 -21.26
N ILE A 47 -6.56 -17.53 -21.61
CA ILE A 47 -6.21 -18.95 -21.69
C ILE A 47 -5.78 -19.49 -20.31
N GLY A 48 -5.81 -18.65 -19.26
CA GLY A 48 -5.45 -19.03 -17.90
C GLY A 48 -3.95 -19.07 -17.61
N ARG A 49 -3.11 -18.55 -18.52
CA ARG A 49 -1.66 -18.43 -18.28
C ARG A 49 -1.35 -17.27 -17.34
N HIS A 50 -0.37 -17.48 -16.46
CA HIS A 50 0.10 -16.47 -15.52
C HIS A 50 1.37 -15.80 -16.05
N HIS A 51 1.35 -14.47 -16.11
CA HIS A 51 2.48 -13.64 -16.52
C HIS A 51 2.92 -12.76 -15.36
N PHE A 52 4.23 -12.74 -15.07
CA PHE A 52 4.78 -12.10 -13.87
C PHE A 52 5.25 -10.65 -14.10
N ASP A 53 4.87 -10.00 -15.20
CA ASP A 53 5.35 -8.65 -15.52
C ASP A 53 4.91 -7.59 -14.50
N THR A 54 3.85 -7.87 -13.73
CA THR A 54 3.34 -7.02 -12.65
C THR A 54 4.12 -7.12 -11.34
N TRP A 55 5.15 -7.97 -11.25
CA TRP A 55 5.94 -8.19 -10.03
C TRP A 55 6.43 -6.93 -9.28
N PRO A 56 6.70 -5.76 -9.92
CA PRO A 56 7.12 -4.57 -9.19
C PRO A 56 6.06 -4.10 -8.18
N LEU A 57 4.77 -4.35 -8.43
CA LEU A 57 3.69 -3.99 -7.50
C LEU A 57 3.79 -4.78 -6.19
N MET A 58 4.02 -6.09 -6.29
CA MET A 58 4.30 -6.95 -5.15
C MET A 58 5.59 -6.54 -4.43
N ALA A 59 6.65 -6.25 -5.20
CA ALA A 59 7.95 -5.85 -4.65
C ALA A 59 7.91 -4.54 -3.85
N VAL A 60 6.93 -3.67 -4.08
CA VAL A 60 6.72 -2.43 -3.32
C VAL A 60 5.79 -2.64 -2.12
N LEU A 61 4.65 -3.32 -2.30
CA LEU A 61 3.69 -3.53 -1.21
C LEU A 61 4.21 -4.47 -0.11
N LEU A 62 4.99 -5.49 -0.47
CA LEU A 62 5.49 -6.46 0.51
C LEU A 62 6.44 -5.80 1.53
N PRO A 63 7.47 -5.03 1.14
CA PRO A 63 8.25 -4.24 2.08
C PRO A 63 7.41 -3.23 2.88
N THR A 64 6.40 -2.61 2.26
CA THR A 64 5.49 -1.68 2.96
C THR A 64 4.82 -2.36 4.15
N THR A 65 4.28 -3.57 3.94
CA THR A 65 3.65 -4.34 5.03
C THR A 65 4.65 -4.77 6.10
N ALA A 66 5.84 -5.20 5.70
CA ALA A 66 6.89 -5.63 6.63
C ALA A 66 7.40 -4.46 7.50
N ILE A 67 7.64 -3.30 6.89
CA ILE A 67 8.05 -2.08 7.61
C ILE A 67 6.93 -1.67 8.57
N ALA A 68 5.67 -1.61 8.12
CA ALA A 68 4.56 -1.28 8.98
C ALA A 68 4.42 -2.24 10.18
N ALA A 69 4.58 -3.56 9.98
CA ALA A 69 4.61 -4.51 11.09
C ALA A 69 5.77 -4.24 12.06
N TYR A 70 6.97 -3.99 11.53
CA TYR A 70 8.15 -3.65 12.33
C TYR A 70 7.95 -2.34 13.14
N THR A 71 7.26 -1.34 12.57
CA THR A 71 6.98 -0.08 13.29
C THR A 71 6.09 -0.22 14.50
N ILE A 72 5.26 -1.27 14.57
CA ILE A 72 4.43 -1.53 15.75
C ILE A 72 5.33 -1.93 16.93
N PHE A 73 6.41 -2.67 16.69
CA PHE A 73 7.33 -3.12 17.73
C PHE A 73 8.30 -2.04 18.21
N ILE A 74 8.63 -1.03 17.38
CA ILE A 74 9.52 0.09 17.77
C ILE A 74 8.77 1.21 18.53
N TYR A 75 7.86 0.84 19.44
CA TYR A 75 7.09 1.83 20.21
C TYR A 75 7.95 2.68 21.16
N HIS A 76 9.16 2.23 21.48
CA HIS A 76 10.10 2.96 22.33
C HIS A 76 10.70 4.19 21.63
N ASN A 77 10.91 4.12 20.31
CA ASN A 77 11.60 5.16 19.55
C ASN A 77 10.65 5.90 18.60
N ARG A 78 9.95 6.90 19.16
CA ARG A 78 8.89 7.67 18.47
C ARG A 78 9.38 8.36 17.20
N LYS A 79 10.62 8.87 17.20
CA LYS A 79 11.23 9.49 16.00
C LYS A 79 11.32 8.49 14.85
N MET A 80 11.86 7.30 15.13
CA MET A 80 11.99 6.23 14.14
C MET A 80 10.61 5.75 13.67
N GLN A 81 9.67 5.59 14.59
CA GLN A 81 8.29 5.20 14.25
C GLN A 81 7.63 6.19 13.27
N ALA A 82 7.79 7.50 13.51
CA ALA A 82 7.29 8.54 12.62
C ALA A 82 8.00 8.56 11.25
N LEU A 83 9.30 8.25 11.21
CA LEU A 83 10.08 8.16 9.99
C LEU A 83 9.66 6.96 9.13
N PHE A 84 9.47 5.79 9.73
CA PHE A 84 8.98 4.61 9.01
C PHE A 84 7.55 4.78 8.50
N CYS A 85 6.68 5.50 9.21
CA CYS A 85 5.36 5.88 8.67
C CYS A 85 5.52 6.72 7.39
N LEU A 86 6.50 7.63 7.34
CA LEU A 86 6.78 8.40 6.13
C LEU A 86 7.31 7.53 5.00
N PHE A 87 8.20 6.57 5.28
CA PHE A 87 8.65 5.61 4.28
C PHE A 87 7.50 4.79 3.70
N ASN A 88 6.58 4.31 4.53
CA ASN A 88 5.38 3.59 4.05
C ASN A 88 4.49 4.46 3.16
N VAL A 89 4.34 5.76 3.47
CA VAL A 89 3.63 6.70 2.58
C VAL A 89 4.34 6.80 1.23
N LEU A 90 5.67 6.94 1.22
CA LEU A 90 6.46 7.00 -0.02
C LEU A 90 6.33 5.71 -0.84
N PHE A 91 6.37 4.54 -0.20
CA PHE A 91 6.17 3.27 -0.89
C PHE A 91 4.77 3.14 -1.51
N ILE A 92 3.71 3.56 -0.82
CA ILE A 92 2.35 3.54 -1.40
C ILE A 92 2.26 4.47 -2.61
N ILE A 93 2.88 5.66 -2.54
CA ILE A 93 2.94 6.56 -3.70
C ILE A 93 3.66 5.88 -4.86
N GLY A 94 4.82 5.25 -4.59
CA GLY A 94 5.55 4.46 -5.59
C GLY A 94 4.72 3.32 -6.18
N TRP A 95 3.91 2.65 -5.36
CA TRP A 95 3.01 1.61 -5.83
C TRP A 95 1.98 2.15 -6.83
N TYR A 96 1.38 3.32 -6.57
CA TYR A 96 0.45 3.95 -7.51
C TYR A 96 1.12 4.34 -8.84
N VAL A 97 2.38 4.77 -8.80
CA VAL A 97 3.17 5.03 -10.01
C VAL A 97 3.37 3.73 -10.80
N CYS A 98 3.82 2.66 -10.13
CA CYS A 98 3.95 1.35 -10.77
C CYS A 98 2.62 0.85 -11.32
N PHE A 99 1.51 1.06 -10.60
CA PHE A 99 0.18 0.63 -10.99
C PHE A 99 -0.27 1.32 -12.28
N PHE A 100 -0.02 2.62 -12.39
CA PHE A 100 -0.27 3.37 -13.62
C PHE A 100 0.58 2.86 -14.79
N VAL A 101 1.89 2.65 -14.56
CA VAL A 101 2.82 2.15 -15.60
C VAL A 101 2.42 0.76 -16.08
N VAL A 102 2.05 -0.14 -15.17
CA VAL A 102 1.55 -1.50 -15.51
C VAL A 102 0.27 -1.41 -16.33
N GLY A 103 -0.66 -0.52 -15.98
CA GLY A 103 -1.89 -0.29 -16.73
C GLY A 103 -1.64 0.12 -18.18
N GLN A 104 -0.62 0.95 -18.43
CA GLN A 104 -0.22 1.37 -19.77
C GLN A 104 0.55 0.26 -20.53
N MET A 105 1.60 -0.29 -19.90
CA MET A 105 2.50 -1.28 -20.51
C MET A 105 1.78 -2.57 -20.94
N VAL A 106 0.85 -3.07 -20.11
CA VAL A 106 0.10 -4.28 -20.43
C VAL A 106 -1.02 -4.01 -21.43
N GLY A 107 -1.58 -2.79 -21.44
CA GLY A 107 -2.52 -2.34 -22.46
C GLY A 107 -1.87 -2.34 -23.85
N ASP A 108 -0.68 -1.75 -23.97
CA ASP A 108 0.02 -1.60 -25.24
C ASP A 108 0.60 -2.91 -25.79
N LYS A 109 1.14 -3.79 -24.93
CA LYS A 109 1.88 -4.98 -25.38
C LYS A 109 1.00 -6.14 -25.85
N SER A 110 -0.19 -6.31 -25.27
CA SER A 110 -0.89 -7.60 -25.38
C SER A 110 -2.18 -7.57 -26.21
N TRP A 111 -2.85 -6.42 -26.40
CA TRP A 111 -4.21 -6.43 -26.96
C TRP A 111 -4.65 -5.21 -27.81
N GLY A 112 -3.79 -4.23 -28.11
CA GLY A 112 -4.21 -2.96 -28.73
C GLY A 112 -4.98 -2.08 -27.74
N ALA A 113 -5.86 -1.17 -28.20
CA ALA A 113 -6.58 -0.18 -27.38
C ALA A 113 -7.56 -0.79 -26.35
N VAL A 114 -7.04 -1.51 -25.36
CA VAL A 114 -7.79 -2.15 -24.28
C VAL A 114 -7.71 -1.25 -23.06
N ASN A 115 -8.89 -0.80 -22.63
CA ASN A 115 -8.99 0.08 -21.49
C ASN A 115 -8.73 -0.71 -20.20
N PHE A 116 -7.63 -0.39 -19.52
CA PHE A 116 -7.38 -0.87 -18.17
C PHE A 116 -8.49 -0.35 -17.23
N ARG A 117 -9.15 -1.26 -16.52
CA ARG A 117 -10.15 -0.91 -15.52
C ARG A 117 -9.64 -1.27 -14.13
N PRO A 118 -9.30 -0.26 -13.30
CA PRO A 118 -8.97 -0.47 -11.90
C PRO A 118 -10.12 -1.18 -11.18
N SER A 119 -9.79 -2.11 -10.30
CA SER A 119 -10.74 -2.78 -9.42
C SER A 119 -10.82 -2.03 -8.09
N TRP A 120 -11.90 -2.24 -7.35
CA TRP A 120 -12.14 -1.60 -6.06
C TRP A 120 -11.03 -1.83 -5.00
N PRO A 121 -10.28 -2.95 -4.97
CA PRO A 121 -9.21 -3.15 -3.99
C PRO A 121 -8.03 -2.18 -4.17
N ALA A 122 -7.88 -1.57 -5.35
CA ALA A 122 -6.86 -0.55 -5.59
C ALA A 122 -7.08 0.75 -4.77
N VAL A 123 -8.22 0.90 -4.10
CA VAL A 123 -8.50 2.02 -3.18
C VAL A 123 -7.89 1.78 -1.79
N PHE A 124 -7.66 0.52 -1.40
CA PHE A 124 -7.13 0.21 -0.06
C PHE A 124 -5.75 0.82 0.23
N PRO A 125 -4.78 0.82 -0.70
CA PRO A 125 -3.51 1.51 -0.48
C PRO A 125 -3.70 3.02 -0.22
N ALA A 126 -4.64 3.69 -0.89
CA ALA A 126 -4.93 5.10 -0.63
C ALA A 126 -5.50 5.33 0.78
N ILE A 127 -6.36 4.43 1.26
CA ILE A 127 -6.85 4.47 2.65
C ILE A 127 -5.67 4.27 3.61
N SER A 128 -4.80 3.29 3.35
CA SER A 128 -3.59 3.06 4.15
C SER A 128 -2.66 4.27 4.18
N LEU A 129 -2.53 5.01 3.07
CA LEU A 129 -1.74 6.23 3.01
C LEU A 129 -2.27 7.28 4.02
N ILE A 130 -3.58 7.50 4.04
CA ILE A 130 -4.21 8.43 5.01
C ILE A 130 -3.97 7.95 6.44
N LEU A 131 -4.12 6.65 6.69
CA LEU A 131 -3.88 6.06 8.01
C LEU A 131 -2.42 6.22 8.47
N TYR A 132 -1.43 6.06 7.58
CA TYR A 132 -0.02 6.31 7.93
C TYR A 132 0.24 7.79 8.24
N LEU A 133 -0.39 8.72 7.52
CA LEU A 133 -0.29 10.16 7.81
C LEU A 133 -0.91 10.50 9.18
N MET A 134 -2.06 9.91 9.50
CA MET A 134 -2.72 10.06 10.80
C MET A 134 -1.88 9.46 11.93
N ALA A 135 -1.33 8.25 11.73
CA ALA A 135 -0.42 7.60 12.67
C ALA A 135 0.80 8.49 12.94
N ARG A 136 1.45 9.00 11.88
CA ARG A 136 2.61 9.90 12.00
C ARG A 136 2.28 11.17 12.79
N ARG A 137 1.16 11.83 12.49
CA ARG A 137 0.72 13.04 13.23
C ARG A 137 0.52 12.73 14.71
N ALA A 138 -0.14 11.62 15.02
CA ALA A 138 -0.36 11.20 16.39
C ALA A 138 0.95 10.88 17.12
N ILE A 139 1.93 10.26 16.46
CA ILE A 139 3.27 9.97 17.03
C ILE A 139 4.02 11.26 17.38
N ILE A 140 4.03 12.23 16.47
CA ILE A 140 4.73 13.51 16.68
C ILE A 140 4.08 14.32 17.81
N ALA A 141 2.76 14.34 17.88
CA ALA A 141 2.04 15.03 18.97
C ALA A 141 2.38 14.41 20.34
N ASP A 142 2.40 13.08 20.40
CA ASP A 142 2.72 12.32 21.61
C ASP A 142 4.20 12.50 22.02
N GLU A 143 5.13 12.60 21.07
CA GLU A 143 6.54 12.97 21.36
C GLU A 143 6.67 14.40 21.92
N LYS A 144 5.91 15.37 21.38
CA LYS A 144 5.91 16.75 21.89
C LYS A 144 5.39 16.84 23.32
N LEU A 145 4.32 16.10 23.64
CA LEU A 145 3.74 16.05 24.99
C LEU A 145 4.77 15.52 26.01
N VAL A 146 5.43 14.40 25.70
CA VAL A 146 6.47 13.83 26.58
C VAL A 146 7.60 14.84 26.81
N ARG A 147 8.09 15.48 25.74
CA ARG A 147 9.14 16.51 25.87
C ARG A 147 8.72 17.74 26.65
N SER A 148 7.44 18.09 26.65
CA SER A 148 6.94 19.24 27.43
C SER A 148 6.89 18.91 28.92
N MET A 149 6.54 17.67 29.28
CA MET A 149 6.55 17.20 30.66
C MET A 149 7.97 17.12 31.22
N ASP A 150 8.94 16.68 30.41
CA ASP A 150 10.35 16.62 30.83
C ASP A 150 10.96 18.01 31.08
N ARG A 151 10.40 19.10 30.54
CA ARG A 151 10.88 20.47 30.80
C ARG A 151 10.35 21.08 32.09
N ILE A 152 9.30 20.51 32.69
CA ILE A 152 8.68 21.00 33.93
C ILE A 152 9.33 20.35 35.16
N ARG A 153 10.02 19.22 34.97
CA ARG A 153 10.86 18.58 35.99
C ARG A 153 12.26 19.16 35.97
#